data_AF-A0A5N6SNK3-F1
#
_entry.id   AF-A0A5N6SNK3-F1
#
_cell.length_a   1.000
_cell.length_b   1.000
_cell.length_c   1.000
_cell.angle_alpha   90.00
_cell.angle_beta   90.00
_cell.angle_gamma   90.00
#
_symmetry.space_group_name_H-M   'P 1'
#
loop_
_entity.id
_entity.type
_entity.pdbx_description
1 polymer ?
#
loop_
_entity_poly.entity_id
_entity_poly.type
_entity_poly.pdbx_seq_one_letter_code
_entity_poly.pdbx_strand_id
1 'polypeptide(L)'
;MQIKSLFVVLTGLMAFAAAAPAEAEARDTANVQARKSWTAEGGCKTDWAGRCNAQCIGEGVRSHGCKKGDISSGIESSHCVIGWNICKCSC
;
A
#
# COMPACT_ATOMS: atom_id res chain seq x y z
N MET A 1 -34.75 -42.96 -6.22
CA MET A 1 -33.46 -42.79 -6.91
C MET A 1 -32.93 -41.40 -6.57
N GLN A 2 -31.70 -41.33 -6.06
CA GLN A 2 -31.06 -40.11 -5.57
C GLN A 2 -30.36 -39.36 -6.71
N ILE A 3 -30.67 -38.08 -6.89
CA ILE A 3 -29.89 -37.19 -7.76
C ILE A 3 -28.70 -36.72 -6.91
N LYS A 4 -27.62 -37.47 -7.01
CA LYS A 4 -26.37 -37.27 -6.29
C LYS A 4 -25.34 -36.77 -7.30
N SER A 5 -24.92 -35.52 -7.10
CA SER A 5 -23.66 -34.92 -7.54
C SER A 5 -23.32 -34.91 -9.03
N LEU A 6 -23.10 -33.70 -9.56
CA LEU A 6 -22.01 -33.49 -10.52
C LEU A 6 -21.33 -32.15 -10.24
N PHE A 7 -20.08 -32.30 -9.81
CA PHE A 7 -19.05 -31.31 -9.57
C PHE A 7 -18.68 -30.59 -10.87
N VAL A 8 -18.78 -29.26 -10.90
CA VAL A 8 -17.97 -28.34 -11.73
C VAL A 8 -18.12 -26.97 -11.02
N VAL A 9 -17.12 -26.20 -10.62
CA VAL A 9 -16.08 -25.56 -11.43
C VAL A 9 -14.93 -25.14 -10.50
N LEU A 10 -13.72 -25.61 -10.82
CA LEU A 10 -12.46 -25.00 -10.38
C LEU A 10 -12.48 -23.50 -10.75
N THR A 11 -12.48 -22.62 -9.76
CA THR A 11 -12.04 -21.22 -9.96
C THR A 11 -10.66 -21.08 -9.35
N GLY A 12 -9.72 -20.78 -10.25
CA GLY A 12 -8.30 -20.97 -10.06
C GLY A 12 -7.67 -20.07 -9.01
N LEU A 13 -6.55 -20.57 -8.49
CA LEU A 13 -5.54 -19.80 -7.78
C LEU A 13 -5.20 -18.54 -8.59
N MET A 14 -5.57 -17.37 -8.05
CA MET A 14 -4.85 -16.14 -8.37
C MET A 14 -3.53 -16.19 -7.62
N ALA A 15 -2.50 -16.72 -8.28
CA ALA A 15 -1.12 -16.51 -7.87
C ALA A 15 -0.80 -15.02 -8.04
N PHE A 16 -0.67 -14.29 -6.94
CA PHE A 16 -0.08 -12.97 -6.95
C PHE A 16 1.39 -13.13 -7.33
N ALA A 17 1.69 -12.93 -8.61
CA ALA A 17 3.05 -12.74 -9.08
C ALA A 17 3.61 -11.47 -8.43
N ALA A 18 4.52 -11.64 -7.48
CA ALA A 18 5.37 -10.58 -6.98
C ALA A 18 6.29 -10.12 -8.13
N ALA A 19 5.83 -9.15 -8.91
CA ALA A 19 6.63 -8.48 -9.92
C ALA A 19 7.53 -7.44 -9.22
N ALA A 20 8.77 -7.83 -8.92
CA ALA A 20 9.88 -6.88 -8.95
C ALA A 20 10.19 -6.59 -10.43
N PRO A 21 10.41 -5.32 -10.85
CA PRO A 21 11.80 -4.91 -11.10
C PRO A 21 12.13 -3.39 -11.01
N ALA A 22 13.45 -3.13 -10.88
CA ALA A 22 14.27 -2.07 -11.49
C ALA A 22 14.16 -0.59 -11.04
N GLU A 23 14.95 -0.25 -10.01
CA GLU A 23 16.05 0.75 -10.00
C GLU A 23 15.98 1.99 -10.92
N ALA A 24 15.80 3.19 -10.34
CA ALA A 24 16.40 4.45 -10.82
C ALA A 24 16.40 5.55 -9.72
N GLU A 25 17.59 5.73 -9.12
CA GLU A 25 18.24 6.97 -8.67
C GLU A 25 17.46 8.11 -7.97
N ALA A 26 17.80 8.35 -6.70
CA ALA A 26 18.37 9.63 -6.26
C ALA A 26 19.04 9.46 -4.89
N ARG A 27 20.34 9.79 -4.85
CA ARG A 27 21.15 9.82 -3.64
C ARG A 27 20.65 10.91 -2.69
N ASP A 28 20.42 10.56 -1.43
CA ASP A 28 20.66 11.48 -0.32
C ASP A 28 21.24 10.70 0.87
N THR A 29 22.55 10.53 0.82
CA THR A 29 23.38 10.10 1.94
C THR A 29 23.62 11.29 2.86
N ALA A 30 22.64 11.63 3.72
CA ALA A 30 22.85 12.53 4.83
C ALA A 30 21.91 12.18 6.00
N ASN A 31 22.42 11.41 6.95
CA ASN A 31 21.84 11.22 8.28
C ASN A 31 20.44 10.56 8.34
N VAL A 32 20.28 9.44 7.64
CA VAL A 32 19.03 8.67 7.62
C VAL A 32 18.98 7.75 8.83
N GLN A 33 18.48 8.23 9.98
CA GLN A 33 17.76 7.31 10.86
C GLN A 33 16.76 6.59 9.97
N ALA A 34 16.79 5.25 9.92
CA ALA A 34 15.99 4.47 8.99
C ALA A 34 14.49 4.82 9.11
N ARG A 35 14.05 5.79 8.30
CA ARG A 35 12.66 6.21 8.18
C ARG A 35 11.94 5.02 7.54
N LYS A 36 11.15 4.31 8.33
CA LYS A 36 10.18 3.31 7.86
C LYS A 36 9.19 4.01 6.96
N SER A 37 9.31 3.80 5.66
CA SER A 37 8.32 4.23 4.68
C SER A 37 7.47 3.06 4.22
N TRP A 38 6.16 3.26 4.08
CA TRP A 38 5.24 2.26 3.53
C TRP A 38 4.15 2.92 2.68
N THR A 39 3.49 2.14 1.83
CA THR A 39 2.28 2.60 1.12
C THR A 39 1.06 2.22 1.97
N ALA A 40 0.16 3.17 2.21
CA ALA A 40 -1.04 2.93 3.00
C ALA A 40 -1.93 1.86 2.37
N GLU A 41 -2.61 1.08 3.19
CA GLU A 41 -3.53 0.06 2.74
C GLU A 41 -4.76 0.71 2.07
N GLY A 42 -5.03 0.31 0.83
CA GLY A 42 -6.16 0.83 0.06
C GLY A 42 -5.86 1.16 -1.40
N GLY A 43 -4.59 1.17 -1.81
CA GLY A 43 -4.20 1.34 -3.22
C GLY A 43 -4.55 2.70 -3.82
N CYS A 44 -4.82 2.73 -5.13
CA CYS A 44 -5.16 3.97 -5.83
C CYS A 44 -6.56 4.46 -5.44
N LYS A 45 -6.69 5.72 -5.02
CA LYS A 45 -7.98 6.40 -4.77
C LYS A 45 -7.92 7.88 -5.11
N THR A 46 -9.08 8.48 -5.34
CA THR A 46 -9.22 9.93 -5.59
C THR A 46 -9.36 10.75 -4.30
N ASP A 47 -9.76 10.12 -3.19
CA ASP A 47 -10.08 10.78 -1.92
C ASP A 47 -8.92 10.80 -0.90
N TRP A 48 -7.70 10.47 -1.34
CA TRP A 48 -6.55 10.42 -0.43
C TRP A 48 -6.19 11.76 0.21
N ALA A 49 -6.43 12.90 -0.45
CA ALA A 49 -6.10 14.21 0.09
C ALA A 49 -6.73 14.48 1.47
N GLY A 50 -7.92 13.93 1.75
CA GLY A 50 -8.61 14.08 3.03
C GLY A 50 -8.40 12.93 4.02
N ARG A 51 -7.79 11.81 3.60
CA ARG A 51 -7.76 10.56 4.37
C ARG A 51 -6.37 10.00 4.61
N CYS A 52 -5.40 10.36 3.78
CA CYS A 52 -4.07 9.77 3.77
C CYS A 52 -3.39 9.88 5.14
N ASN A 53 -3.41 11.07 5.75
CA ASN A 53 -2.81 11.27 7.07
C ASN A 53 -3.48 10.40 8.16
N ALA A 54 -4.81 10.33 8.18
CA ALA A 54 -5.54 9.52 9.16
C ALA A 54 -5.23 8.02 9.00
N GLN A 55 -5.12 7.55 7.75
CA GLN A 55 -4.74 6.18 7.43
C GLN A 55 -3.31 5.87 7.88
N CYS A 56 -2.34 6.74 7.53
CA CYS A 56 -0.95 6.60 7.97
C CYS A 56 -0.81 6.59 9.48
N ILE A 57 -1.55 7.44 10.20
CA ILE A 57 -1.54 7.45 11.67
C ILE A 57 -2.09 6.12 12.21
N GLY A 58 -3.21 5.64 11.66
CA GLY A 58 -3.84 4.39 12.07
C GLY A 58 -2.90 3.19 11.88
N GLU A 59 -2.30 3.07 10.71
CA GLU A 59 -1.38 1.97 10.37
C GLU A 59 -0.03 2.12 11.04
N GLY A 60 0.52 3.33 11.11
CA GLY A 60 1.82 3.58 11.69
C GLY A 60 1.86 3.20 13.17
N VAL A 61 0.82 3.60 13.93
CA VAL A 61 0.70 3.27 15.35
C VAL A 61 0.40 1.77 15.57
N ARG A 62 -0.45 1.17 14.73
CA ARG A 62 -0.91 -0.23 14.92
C ARG A 62 0.04 -1.29 14.36
N SER A 63 0.62 -1.04 13.19
CA SER A 63 1.35 -2.03 12.40
C SER A 63 2.85 -1.76 12.32
N HIS A 64 3.28 -0.50 12.40
CA HIS A 64 4.70 -0.13 12.22
C HIS A 64 5.41 0.30 13.53
N GLY A 65 4.67 0.44 14.63
CA GLY A 65 5.20 0.83 15.94
C GLY A 65 5.65 2.29 16.00
N CYS A 66 5.13 3.14 15.13
CA CYS A 66 5.43 4.56 15.06
C CYS A 66 4.68 5.34 16.14
N LYS A 67 5.29 6.40 16.69
CA LYS A 67 4.56 7.36 17.51
C LYS A 67 3.73 8.26 16.60
N LYS A 68 2.50 8.58 17.03
CA LYS A 68 1.59 9.44 16.28
C LYS A 68 2.22 10.77 15.80
N GLY A 69 3.12 11.35 16.60
CA GLY A 69 3.78 12.63 16.29
C GLY A 69 4.93 12.53 15.28
N ASP A 70 5.46 11.33 15.02
CA ASP A 70 6.56 11.10 14.10
C ASP A 70 6.08 10.66 12.71
N ILE A 71 4.77 10.40 12.56
CA ILE A 71 4.16 9.91 11.32
C ILE A 71 3.93 11.07 10.35
N SER A 72 4.36 10.87 9.11
CA SER A 72 4.14 11.79 7.99
C SER A 72 3.47 11.07 6.82
N SER A 73 2.64 11.79 6.08
CA SER A 73 1.90 11.25 4.94
C SER A 73 2.13 12.10 3.68
N GLY A 74 2.26 11.46 2.52
CA GLY A 74 2.42 12.08 1.22
C GLY A 74 1.49 11.47 0.18
N ILE A 75 1.07 12.27 -0.78
CA ILE A 75 0.25 11.82 -1.91
C ILE A 75 1.18 11.58 -3.09
N GLU A 76 1.13 10.38 -3.66
CA GLU A 76 1.93 10.01 -4.83
C GLU A 76 0.97 9.53 -5.92
N SER A 77 1.04 10.09 -7.12
CA SER A 77 0.20 9.69 -8.26
C SER A 77 0.81 8.58 -9.11
N SER A 78 2.05 8.21 -8.83
CA SER A 78 2.78 7.17 -9.54
C SER A 78 2.02 5.84 -9.50
N HIS A 79 1.92 5.17 -10.64
CA HIS A 79 1.27 3.86 -10.80
C HIS A 79 -0.26 3.85 -10.60
N CYS A 80 -0.91 5.02 -10.64
CA CYS A 80 -2.37 5.14 -10.65
C CYS A 80 -2.88 5.67 -11.99
N VAL A 81 -4.16 5.40 -12.27
CA VAL A 81 -4.88 6.05 -13.39
C VAL A 81 -4.95 7.56 -13.15
N ILE A 82 -5.07 8.34 -14.23
CA ILE A 82 -5.08 9.81 -14.17
C ILE A 82 -6.15 10.30 -13.18
N GLY A 83 -5.76 11.18 -12.25
CA GLY A 83 -6.62 11.74 -11.21
C GLY A 83 -6.71 10.89 -9.93
N TRP A 84 -6.11 9.71 -9.91
CA TRP A 84 -6.01 8.86 -8.73
C TRP A 84 -4.61 8.93 -8.15
N ASN A 85 -4.51 8.68 -6.86
CA ASN A 85 -3.25 8.72 -6.13
C ASN A 85 -3.14 7.50 -5.22
N ILE A 86 -1.94 7.19 -4.75
CA ILE A 86 -1.69 6.38 -3.57
C ILE A 86 -1.27 7.28 -2.41
N CYS A 87 -1.39 6.75 -1.20
CA CYS A 87 -0.92 7.40 0.01
C CYS A 87 0.39 6.74 0.47
N LYS A 88 1.46 7.54 0.58
CA LYS A 88 2.75 7.14 1.14
C LYS A 88 2.82 7.59 2.59
N CYS A 89 3.28 6.72 3.46
CA CYS A 89 3.45 6.97 4.87
C CYS A 89 4.93 6.85 5.24
N SER A 90 5.34 7.62 6.24
CA SER A 90 6.65 7.54 6.88
C SER A 90 6.54 7.91 8.36
N CYS A 91 7.63 7.92 9.09
CA CYS A 91 7.97 6.85 10.03
C CYS A 91 9.47 6.86 10.27
#